data_AF-X1KYJ7-F1
#
_entry.id   AF-X1KYJ7-F1
#
_cell.length_a   1.000
_cell.length_b   1.000
_cell.length_c   1.000
_cell.angle_alpha   90.00
_cell.angle_beta   90.00
_cell.angle_gamma   90.00
#
_symmetry.space_group_name_H-M   'P 1'
#
loop_
_entity.id
_entity.type
_entity.pdbx_description
1 polymer ?
#
loop_
_entity_poly.entity_id
_entity_poly.type
_entity_poly.pdbx_seq_one_letter_code
_entity_poly.pdbx_strand_id
1 'polypeptide(L)' 'FTHEFILGSPENALNEPYKIVITGSFAEKYFGNENPIGEVLTTSNFGDFSVSAVIKDVPGNSHLKF' A
#
# COMPACT_ATOMS: atom_id res chain seq x y z
N PHE A 1 6.06 -15.02 8.41
CA PHE A 1 5.52 -13.67 8.19
C PHE A 1 4.17 -13.81 7.52
N THR A 2 3.09 -13.75 8.30
CA THR A 2 1.72 -13.84 7.77
C THR A 2 1.16 -12.42 7.76
N HIS A 3 1.41 -11.68 6.68
CA HIS A 3 0.78 -10.38 6.50
C HIS A 3 -0.62 -10.63 5.93
N GLU A 4 -1.66 -10.23 6.66
CA GLU A 4 -3.04 -10.32 6.19
C GLU A 4 -3.27 -9.25 5.12
N PHE A 5 -3.51 -9.66 3.87
CA PHE A 5 -3.94 -8.76 2.80
C PHE A 5 -5.42 -8.45 2.99
N ILE A 6 -5.76 -7.17 3.10
CA ILE A 6 -7.15 -6.70 3.16
C ILE A 6 -7.70 -6.57 1.72
N LEU A 7 -6.91 -6.03 0.80
CA LEU A 7 -7.28 -5.84 -0.60
C LEU A 7 -6.09 -6.10 -1.53
N GLY A 8 -6.37 -6.59 -2.73
CA GLY A 8 -5.35 -6.89 -3.75
C GLY A 8 -4.69 -8.26 -3.58
N SER A 9 -3.74 -8.58 -4.46
CA SER A 9 -3.05 -9.87 -4.48
C SER A 9 -1.53 -9.67 -4.40
N PRO A 10 -0.82 -10.30 -3.43
CA PRO A 10 0.63 -10.18 -3.29
C PRO A 10 1.39 -10.57 -4.55
N GLU A 11 0.85 -11.52 -5.30
CA GLU A 11 1.47 -12.12 -6.48
C GLU A 11 1.62 -11.14 -7.65
N ASN A 12 0.78 -10.09 -7.70
CA ASN A 12 0.79 -9.06 -8.74
C ASN A 12 1.23 -7.67 -8.25
N ALA A 13 1.56 -7.55 -6.95
CA ALA A 13 1.88 -6.28 -6.31
C ALA A 13 3.29 -5.76 -6.67
N LEU A 14 4.22 -6.65 -7.02
CA LEU A 14 5.63 -6.32 -7.31
C LEU A 14 6.06 -6.63 -8.76
N ASN A 15 5.14 -7.05 -9.62
CA ASN A 15 5.47 -7.40 -11.01
C ASN A 15 5.66 -6.20 -11.93
N GLU A 16 5.18 -5.01 -11.53
CA GLU A 16 5.33 -3.78 -12.33
C GLU A 16 6.08 -2.72 -11.52
N PRO A 17 6.99 -1.96 -12.17
CA PRO A 17 7.62 -0.82 -11.53
C PRO A 17 6.55 0.20 -11.10
N TYR A 18 6.82 0.97 -10.05
CA TYR A 18 5.93 1.99 -9.51
C TYR A 18 4.65 1.48 -8.81
N LYS A 19 4.57 0.20 -8.44
CA LYS A 19 3.50 -0.30 -7.57
C LYS A 19 3.87 -0.20 -6.09
N ILE A 20 2.91 0.23 -5.27
CA ILE A 20 3.06 0.29 -3.81
C ILE A 20 2.00 -0.53 -3.10
N VAL A 21 2.34 -0.97 -1.90
CA VAL A 21 1.43 -1.62 -0.96
C VAL A 21 1.28 -0.70 0.24
N ILE A 22 0.05 -0.37 0.59
CA ILE A 22 -0.26 0.54 1.70
C ILE A 22 -0.97 -0.21 2.84
N THR A 23 -0.95 0.32 4.05
CA THR A 23 -1.72 -0.26 5.16
C THR A 23 -3.17 0.21 5.15
N GLY A 24 -4.06 -0.54 5.79
CA GLY A 24 -5.48 -0.19 5.92
C GLY A 24 -5.70 1.20 6.51
N SER A 25 -4.96 1.57 7.55
CA SER A 25 -5.04 2.90 8.17
C SER A 25 -4.52 4.00 7.24
N PHE A 26 -3.52 3.70 6.41
CA PHE A 26 -3.03 4.67 5.43
C PHE A 26 -4.02 4.86 4.28
N ALA A 27 -4.59 3.75 3.79
CA ALA A 27 -5.66 3.75 2.80
C ALA A 27 -6.87 4.55 3.30
N GLU A 28 -7.35 4.28 4.51
CA GLU A 28 -8.47 5.00 5.10
C GLU A 28 -8.16 6.49 5.32
N LYS A 29 -6.92 6.82 5.69
CA LYS A 29 -6.54 8.23 5.89
C LYS A 29 -6.45 9.03 4.59
N TYR A 30 -6.01 8.41 3.51
CA TYR A 30 -5.82 9.08 2.21
C TYR A 30 -7.05 8.98 1.29
N PHE A 31 -7.68 7.81 1.24
CA PHE A 31 -8.80 7.48 0.36
C PHE A 31 -10.14 7.36 1.11
N GLY A 32 -10.15 7.38 2.44
CA GLY A 32 -11.39 7.27 3.22
C GLY A 32 -12.03 5.90 3.03
N ASN A 33 -13.24 5.91 2.46
CA ASN A 33 -14.00 4.71 2.12
C ASN A 33 -13.89 4.34 0.63
N GLU A 34 -13.07 5.06 -0.14
CA GLU A 34 -12.87 4.74 -1.55
C GLU A 34 -11.89 3.56 -1.71
N ASN A 35 -12.07 2.80 -2.78
CA ASN A 35 -11.20 1.68 -3.08
C ASN A 35 -9.85 2.22 -3.57
N PRO A 36 -8.76 2.07 -2.81
CA PRO A 36 -7.48 2.65 -3.20
C PRO A 36 -6.79 1.82 -4.30
N ILE A 37 -7.25 0.59 -4.58
CA ILE A 37 -6.61 -0.28 -5.58
C ILE A 37 -6.72 0.33 -6.97
N GLY A 38 -5.58 0.51 -7.64
CA GLY A 38 -5.47 1.11 -8.96
C GLY A 38 -5.29 2.63 -8.94
N GLU A 39 -5.45 3.28 -7.79
CA GLU A 39 -5.23 4.71 -7.65
C GLU A 39 -3.75 5.07 -7.71
N VAL A 40 -3.45 6.24 -8.27
CA VAL A 40 -2.09 6.75 -8.40
C VAL A 40 -1.82 7.78 -7.30
N LEU A 41 -0.89 7.45 -6.41
CA LEU A 41 -0.32 8.34 -5.42
C LEU A 41 0.93 9.02 -5.99
N THR A 42 0.79 10.29 -6.36
CA THR A 42 1.93 11.14 -6.70
C THR A 42 2.58 11.66 -5.42
N THR A 43 3.81 11.23 -5.17
CA THR A 43 4.63 11.78 -4.08
C THR A 43 5.69 12.69 -4.67
N SER A 44 5.74 13.94 -4.20
CA SER A 44 6.64 14.98 -4.71
C SER A 44 8.13 14.60 -4.75
N ASN A 45 8.54 13.64 -3.91
CA ASN A 45 9.92 13.17 -3.79
C ASN A 45 10.22 11.86 -4.53
N PHE A 46 9.20 11.05 -4.85
CA PHE A 46 9.40 9.68 -5.30
C PHE A 46 8.72 9.38 -6.65
N GLY A 47 7.85 10.27 -7.14
CA GLY A 47 7.11 10.09 -8.40
C GLY A 47 5.71 9.51 -8.18
N ASP A 48 5.14 9.02 -9.27
CA ASP A 48 3.78 8.47 -9.32
C ASP A 48 3.82 6.98 -8.98
N PHE A 49 3.01 6.56 -8.00
CA PHE A 49 2.90 5.16 -7.61
C PHE A 49 1.47 4.68 -7.65
N SER A 50 1.23 3.54 -8.28
CA SER A 50 -0.07 2.90 -8.27
C SER A 50 -0.23 1.99 -7.06
N VAL A 51 -1.30 2.16 -6.30
CA VAL A 51 -1.64 1.26 -5.19
C VAL A 51 -2.08 -0.09 -5.75
N SER A 52 -1.35 -1.13 -5.39
CA SER A 52 -1.56 -2.49 -5.90
C SER A 52 -2.19 -3.44 -4.88
N ALA A 53 -2.00 -3.17 -3.59
CA ALA A 53 -2.57 -3.93 -2.51
C ALA A 53 -2.69 -3.10 -1.23
N VAL A 54 -3.63 -3.48 -0.37
CA VAL A 54 -3.80 -2.96 0.98
C VAL A 54 -3.60 -4.11 1.96
N ILE A 55 -2.67 -3.95 2.90
CA ILE A 55 -2.44 -4.90 3.98
C ILE A 55 -3.00 -4.38 5.29
N LYS A 56 -3.29 -5.30 6.21
CA LYS A 56 -3.69 -4.94 7.56
C LYS A 56 -2.53 -4.25 8.28
N ASP A 57 -2.84 -3.23 9.07
CA ASP A 57 -1.83 -2.57 9.88
C ASP A 57 -1.10 -3.59 10.74
N VAL A 58 0.22 -3.60 10.57
CA VAL A 58 1.10 -4.36 11.44
C VAL A 58 1.24 -3.57 12.74
N PRO A 59 1.09 -4.21 13.92
CA PRO A 59 1.32 -3.54 15.19
C PRO A 59 2.74 -2.96 15.18
N GLY A 60 2.84 -1.66 15.46
CA GLY A 60 3.92 -0.72 15.09
C GLY A 60 5.35 -0.97 15.58
N ASN A 61 5.87 -2.20 15.47
CA ASN A 61 7.23 -2.58 15.85
C ASN A 61 8.15 -2.86 14.66
N SER A 62 7.79 -2.47 13.43
CA SER A 62 8.77 -2.49 12.34
C SER A 62 9.59 -1.21 12.34
N HIS A 63 10.72 -1.30 13.05
CA HIS A 63 11.86 -0.39 13.03
C HIS A 63 12.56 -0.38 11.65
N LEU A 64 11.82 -0.24 10.54
CA LEU A 64 12.44 0.04 9.25
C LEU A 64 12.79 1.53 9.21
N LYS A 65 13.83 1.88 9.98
CA LYS A 65 14.71 3.01 9.67
C LYS A 65 15.63 2.55 8.55
N PHE A 66 15.38 3.01 7.33
CA PHE A 66 16.43 3.15 6.32
C PHE A 66 16.70 4.63 6.13
#